data_AF-A0A830BGD2-F1
#
_entry.id   AF-A0A830BGD2-F1
#
_cell.length_a   1.000
_cell.length_b   1.000
_cell.length_c   1.000
_cell.angle_alpha   90.00
_cell.angle_beta   90.00
_cell.angle_gamma   90.00
#
_symmetry.space_group_name_H-M   'P 1'
#
loop_
_entity.id
_entity.type
_entity.pdbx_description
1 polymer ?
#
loop_
_entity_poly.entity_id
_entity_poly.type
_entity_poly.pdbx_seq_one_letter_code
_entity_poly.pdbx_strand_id
1 'polypeptide(L)' 'VYLSYNLGALAIFHLIACCFVWFNNTSYPSDFYRPTGPEASQAQAFTFLVRDQCLGANVRSSQGPTG' A
#
# COMPACT_ATOMS: atom_id res chain seq x y z
N VAL A 1 23.98 -13.18 28.29
CA VAL A 1 24.46 -13.21 26.89
C VAL A 1 23.54 -14.02 25.98
N TYR A 2 23.21 -15.28 26.28
CA TYR A 2 22.26 -16.05 25.45
C TYR A 2 20.86 -15.44 25.38
N LEU A 3 20.30 -15.01 26.51
CA LEU A 3 18.98 -14.37 26.54
C LEU A 3 18.94 -13.06 25.74
N SER A 4 19.97 -12.21 25.89
CA SER A 4 20.06 -10.93 25.18
C SER A 4 20.20 -11.10 23.67
N TYR A 5 20.89 -12.15 23.20
CA TYR A 5 20.96 -12.48 21.78
C TYR A 5 19.59 -12.84 21.20
N ASN A 6 18.85 -13.71 21.89
CA ASN A 6 17.50 -14.09 21.48
C ASN A 6 16.54 -12.89 21.50
N LEU A 7 16.66 -12.00 22.50
CA LEU A 7 15.84 -10.79 22.59
C LEU A 7 16.12 -9.82 21.42
N GLY A 8 17.40 -9.66 21.06
CA GLY A 8 17.79 -8.87 19.88
C GLY A 8 17.25 -9.46 18.57
N ALA A 9 17.34 -10.77 18.40
CA ALA A 9 16.78 -11.45 17.23
C ALA A 9 15.26 -11.27 17.13
N LEU A 10 14.53 -11.41 18.24
CA LEU A 10 13.09 -11.18 18.29
C LEU A 10 12.71 -9.74 17.93
N ALA A 11 13.48 -8.74 18.36
CA ALA A 11 13.21 -7.35 18.00
C ALA A 11 13.27 -7.13 16.48
N ILE A 12 14.25 -7.74 15.81
CA ILE A 12 14.38 -7.68 14.34
C ILE A 12 13.25 -8.44 13.65
N PHE A 13 12.87 -9.63 14.15
CA PHE A 13 11.74 -10.38 13.59
C PHE A 13 10.44 -9.58 13.68
N HIS A 14 10.17 -8.88 14.78
CA HIS A 14 8.99 -8.03 14.92
C HIS A 14 9.00 -6.84 13.97
N LEU A 15 10.16 -6.20 13.75
CA LEU A 15 10.27 -5.09 12.80
C LEU A 15 9.97 -5.56 11.38
N ILE A 16 10.53 -6.70 10.97
CA ILE A 16 10.28 -7.29 9.65
C ILE A 16 8.81 -7.67 9.50
N ALA A 17 8.21 -8.31 10.52
CA ALA A 17 6.80 -8.67 10.51
C ALA A 17 5.87 -7.44 10.40
N CYS A 18 6.21 -6.34 11.08
CA CYS A 18 5.50 -5.06 10.97
C CYS A 18 5.52 -4.52 9.54
N CYS A 19 6.68 -4.51 8.88
CA CYS A 19 6.78 -4.10 7.48
C CYS A 19 6.01 -5.05 6.54
N PHE A 20 6.04 -6.35 6.80
CA PHE A 20 5.36 -7.35 5.99
C PHE A 20 3.84 -7.16 5.99
N VAL A 21 3.23 -7.02 7.17
CA VAL A 21 1.76 -6.86 7.25
C VAL A 21 1.29 -5.54 6.63
N TRP A 22 2.14 -4.50 6.66
CA TRP A 22 1.76 -3.19 6.16
C TRP A 22 1.84 -3.07 4.63
N PHE A 23 2.80 -3.75 4.00
CA PHE A 23 3.11 -3.56 2.58
C PHE A 23 2.94 -4.81 1.70
N ASN A 24 2.93 -6.02 2.25
CA ASN A 24 2.94 -7.24 1.44
C ASN A 24 1.55 -7.85 1.27
N ASN A 25 0.93 -7.65 0.11
CA ASN A 25 -0.37 -8.21 -0.22
C ASN A 25 -0.35 -9.62 -0.84
N THR A 26 0.83 -10.23 -1.01
CA THR A 26 0.95 -11.61 -1.51
C THR A 26 0.77 -12.63 -0.38
N SER A 27 1.52 -12.46 0.71
CA SER A 27 1.39 -13.29 1.91
C SER A 27 0.21 -12.83 2.77
N TYR A 28 -0.16 -11.55 2.71
CA TYR A 28 -1.35 -10.99 3.35
C TYR A 28 -2.36 -10.50 2.31
N PRO A 29 -3.08 -11.42 1.65
CA PRO A 29 -4.06 -11.09 0.62
C PRO A 29 -5.13 -10.09 1.12
N SER A 30 -5.37 -9.06 0.32
CA SER A 30 -6.26 -7.95 0.66
C SER A 30 -7.74 -8.36 0.79
N ASP A 31 -8.14 -9.49 0.20
CA ASP A 31 -9.46 -10.10 0.42
C ASP A 31 -9.73 -10.43 1.89
N PHE A 32 -8.67 -10.78 2.62
CA PHE A 32 -8.76 -11.15 4.04
C PHE A 32 -8.30 -10.00 4.95
N TYR A 33 -7.28 -9.25 4.53
CA TYR A 33 -6.58 -8.27 5.38
C TYR A 33 -6.87 -6.81 5.05
N ARG A 34 -7.84 -6.55 4.17
CA ARG A 34 -8.10 -5.24 3.55
C ARG A 34 -6.95 -4.77 2.66
N PRO A 35 -7.22 -3.79 1.78
CA PRO A 35 -6.16 -3.16 1.00
C PRO A 35 -5.16 -2.46 1.92
N THR A 36 -3.90 -2.62 1.57
CA THR A 36 -2.78 -1.87 2.14
C THR A 36 -2.93 -0.37 1.78
N GLY A 37 -2.26 0.52 2.52
CA GLY A 37 -2.33 1.97 2.29
C GLY A 37 -2.02 2.39 0.84
N PRO A 38 -0.89 1.96 0.26
CA PRO A 38 -0.58 2.17 -1.15
C PRO A 38 -1.60 1.59 -2.13
N GLU A 39 -2.22 0.44 -1.85
CA GLU A 39 -3.28 -0.09 -2.70
C GLU A 39 -4.55 0.76 -2.63
N ALA A 40 -4.94 1.22 -1.44
CA ALA A 40 -6.11 2.07 -1.26
C ALA A 40 -5.95 3.43 -1.98
N SER A 41 -4.76 4.04 -1.90
CA SER A 41 -4.50 5.32 -2.56
C SER A 41 -4.50 5.20 -4.09
N GLN A 42 -3.94 4.12 -4.64
CA GLN A 42 -4.00 3.84 -6.08
C GLN A 42 -5.42 3.52 -6.54
N ALA A 43 -6.17 2.72 -5.80
CA ALA A 43 -7.57 2.39 -6.11
C ALA A 43 -8.46 3.65 -6.12
N GLN A 44 -8.23 4.58 -5.19
CA GLN A 44 -8.90 5.87 -5.17
C GLN A 44 -8.57 6.70 -6.42
N ALA A 45 -7.28 6.84 -6.75
CA ALA A 45 -6.86 7.59 -7.95
C ALA A 45 -7.44 6.96 -9.23
N PHE A 46 -7.42 5.63 -9.33
CA PHE A 46 -8.01 4.90 -10.45
C PHE A 46 -9.52 5.11 -10.56
N THR A 47 -10.23 5.14 -9.43
CA THR A 47 -11.67 5.43 -9.42
C THR A 47 -11.95 6.76 -10.11
N PHE A 48 -11.26 7.84 -9.73
CA PHE A 48 -11.46 9.15 -10.36
C PHE A 48 -11.01 9.19 -11.82
N LEU A 49 -9.88 8.55 -12.16
CA LEU A 49 -9.42 8.46 -13.54
C LEU A 49 -10.46 7.80 -14.47
N VAL A 50 -11.02 6.66 -14.06
CA VAL A 50 -12.07 5.98 -14.83
C VAL A 50 -13.33 6.82 -14.89
N ARG A 51 -13.74 7.43 -13.77
CA ARG A 51 -14.91 8.31 -13.73
C ARG A 51 -14.80 9.46 -14.73
N ASP A 52 -13.66 10.14 -14.76
CA ASP A 52 -13.46 11.31 -15.62
C ASP A 52 -13.35 10.91 -17.10
N GLN A 53 -12.72 9.77 -17.41
CA GLN A 53 -12.75 9.19 -18.75
C GLN A 53 -14.18 8.88 -19.21
N CYS A 54 -15.00 8.28 -18.35
CA CYS A 54 -16.40 7.98 -18.65
C CYS A 54 -17.26 9.23 -18.84
N LEU A 55 -16.90 10.35 -18.19
CA LEU A 55 -17.54 11.65 -18.39
C LEU A 55 -17.03 12.42 -19.62
N GLY A 56 -16.12 11.83 -20.40
CA GLY A 56 -15.61 12.40 -21.65
C GLY A 56 -14.39 13.30 -21.48
N ALA A 57 -13.79 13.38 -20.28
CA ALA A 57 -12.56 14.12 -20.06
C ALA A 57 -11.36 13.35 -20.67
N ASN A 58 -10.52 14.06 -21.41
CA ASN A 58 -9.24 13.50 -21.84
C ASN A 58 -8.24 13.57 -20.68
N VAL A 59 -8.21 12.52 -19.86
CA VAL A 59 -7.34 12.45 -18.67
C VAL A 59 -5.84 12.54 -19.00
N ARG A 60 -5.41 12.24 -20.23
CA ARG A 60 -4.00 12.33 -20.62
C ARG A 60 -3.55 13.78 -20.82
N SER A 61 -4.42 14.64 -21.33
CA SER A 61 -4.14 16.06 -21.55
C SER A 61 -4.74 16.95 -20.47
N SER A 62 -5.29 16.37 -19.41
CA SER A 62 -5.84 17.11 -18.27
C SER A 62 -4.69 17.59 -17.38
N GLN A 63 -4.26 18.83 -17.60
CA GLN A 63 -3.22 19.46 -16.80
C GLN A 63 -3.76 19.79 -15.40
N GLY A 64 -3.05 19.38 -14.36
CA GLY A 64 -3.42 19.69 -12.99
C GLY A 64 -3.19 21.16 -12.65
N PRO A 65 -3.73 21.65 -11.52
CA PRO A 65 -3.50 23.02 -11.07
C PRO A 65 -2.02 23.36 -10.80
N THR A 66 -1.18 22.33 -10.61
CA THR A 66 0.26 22.44 -10.32
C THR A 66 1.15 22.37 -11.55
N GLY A 67 0.60 22.17 -12.76
CA GLY A 67 1.36 22.13 -14.02
C GLY A 67 1.65 20.73 -14.54
#